data_AF-A0A839IW96-F1
#
_entry.id   AF-A0A839IW96-F1
#
_cell.length_a   1.000
_cell.length_b   1.000
_cell.length_c   1.000
_cell.angle_alpha   90.00
_cell.angle_beta   90.00
_cell.angle_gamma   90.00
#
_symmetry.space_group_name_H-M   'P 1'
#
loop_
_entity.id
_entity.type
_entity.pdbx_description
1 polymer ?
#
loop_
_entity_poly.entity_id
_entity_poly.type
_entity_poly.pdbx_seq_one_letter_code
_entity_poly.pdbx_strand_id
1 'polypeptide(L)'
;MAGNKSEGFCRTGSGNLSGTESDSLLTKNDLAEGPLQGAPVAILSNGHCQIPQQFYEFSHTLGSVEALLDLISFSEHFPVFSGEDTGGIYIQVGIIGYENYPGSGQIREKKIVYGRKWRVEENLPTSEIIQTVFLALKKAREHEVRELFTLKSASEIYDKERSCTPFNNHHDLPLMQFADLLPEKSADFSEQEVKDFLKRIRFGLREITLIHYEQRHNGDYLMDFRLGVIPDGEIKLFPEYDNREISVLISEPGINAVLYGLMDQLLAISERYVEERFRFNGFARFSRTLDVQKIGAFSVQTRCFDQQKISAQFNQDFRQMCGEVDRSRVPALKTDAQKRRLNPILQQARIKEGFLPEVYGVDIAS
;
A
#
# COMPACT_ATOMS: atom_id res chain seq x y z
N MET A 1 28.50 50.69 6.33
CA MET A 1 27.96 50.28 7.64
C MET A 1 27.67 48.80 7.57
N ALA A 2 28.49 48.01 8.25
CA ALA A 2 28.35 46.57 8.34
C ALA A 2 27.15 46.24 9.24
N GLY A 3 26.17 45.51 8.70
CA GLY A 3 25.09 44.93 9.48
C GLY A 3 25.46 43.51 9.87
N ASN A 4 25.71 43.30 11.16
CA ASN A 4 25.96 41.99 11.77
C ASN A 4 24.84 41.00 11.42
N LYS A 5 25.18 39.90 10.74
CA LYS A 5 24.37 38.68 10.79
C LYS A 5 24.68 37.99 12.10
N SER A 6 23.74 38.04 13.04
CA SER A 6 23.79 37.24 14.27
C SER A 6 23.76 35.76 13.91
N GLU A 7 24.80 35.04 14.28
CA GLU A 7 24.84 33.58 14.30
C GLU A 7 23.74 33.08 15.24
N GLY A 8 22.71 32.46 14.68
CA GLY A 8 21.70 31.73 15.44
C GLY A 8 22.32 30.43 15.95
N PHE A 9 22.87 30.47 17.16
CA PHE A 9 23.37 29.29 17.85
C PHE A 9 22.18 28.37 18.17
N CYS A 10 22.06 27.23 17.50
CA CYS A 10 21.12 26.18 17.87
C CYS A 10 21.50 25.66 19.27
N ARG A 11 20.70 26.01 20.28
CA ARG A 11 20.80 25.36 21.59
C ARG A 11 20.34 23.91 21.42
N THR A 12 21.27 22.98 21.44
CA THR A 12 20.97 21.62 21.86
C THR A 12 20.51 21.70 23.32
N GLY A 13 19.30 21.24 23.59
CA GLY A 13 18.72 21.25 24.94
C GLY A 13 19.49 20.29 25.84
N SER A 14 20.53 20.78 26.51
CA SER A 14 21.03 20.25 27.77
C SER A 14 20.67 21.25 28.87
N GLY A 15 19.55 21.01 29.56
CA GLY A 15 19.07 21.87 30.64
C GLY A 15 18.04 21.15 31.50
N ASN A 16 18.37 21.03 32.79
CA ASN A 16 17.67 20.30 33.84
C ASN A 16 16.14 20.50 33.85
N LEU A 17 15.43 19.38 34.01
CA LEU A 17 14.01 19.29 34.32
C LEU A 17 13.75 19.75 35.76
N SER A 18 12.94 20.79 35.92
CA SER A 18 12.18 21.04 37.14
C SER A 18 10.79 21.54 36.79
N GLY A 19 9.77 20.79 37.21
CA GLY A 19 8.40 21.30 37.40
C GLY A 19 7.43 21.16 36.23
N THR A 20 6.70 20.04 36.25
CA THR A 20 5.26 19.93 35.95
C THR A 20 4.71 20.55 34.66
N GLU A 21 4.58 19.72 33.62
CA GLU A 21 3.32 19.50 32.92
C GLU A 21 3.42 18.20 32.11
N SER A 22 2.37 17.38 32.23
CA SER A 22 2.23 16.07 31.64
C SER A 22 1.92 16.16 30.16
N ASP A 23 2.84 15.71 29.32
CA ASP A 23 2.56 15.10 28.02
C ASP A 23 3.68 14.09 27.76
N SER A 24 3.30 12.82 27.57
CA SER A 24 4.23 11.70 27.39
C SER A 24 4.94 11.81 26.04
N LEU A 25 6.05 12.56 26.03
CA LEU A 25 6.99 12.59 24.93
C LEU A 25 7.80 11.28 24.95
N LEU A 26 7.44 10.35 24.05
CA LEU A 26 8.22 9.14 23.75
C LEU A 26 9.70 9.52 23.60
N THR A 27 10.54 9.07 24.54
CA THR A 27 11.98 9.32 24.51
C THR A 27 12.65 8.29 23.64
N LYS A 28 13.20 8.69 22.48
CA LYS A 28 14.34 8.13 21.70
C LYS A 28 14.64 6.59 21.66
N ASN A 29 13.79 5.71 22.16
CA ASN A 29 14.15 4.33 22.52
C ASN A 29 13.04 3.29 22.22
N ASP A 30 11.82 3.73 21.88
CA ASP A 30 10.70 2.80 21.67
C ASP A 30 10.58 2.35 20.20
N LEU A 31 11.00 3.18 19.24
CA LEU A 31 10.94 2.85 17.80
C LEU A 31 12.23 2.24 17.24
N ALA A 32 13.24 2.04 18.10
CA ALA A 32 14.54 1.46 17.73
C ALA A 32 15.24 2.15 16.53
N GLU A 33 15.16 3.48 16.47
CA GLU A 33 15.87 4.32 15.50
C GLU A 33 16.70 5.41 16.20
N GLY A 34 17.85 5.75 15.64
CA GLY A 34 18.75 6.76 16.22
C GLY A 34 19.61 7.46 15.18
N PRO A 35 19.94 8.76 15.36
CA PRO A 35 20.78 9.47 14.40
C PRO A 35 22.23 9.01 14.47
N LEU A 36 22.87 8.88 13.31
CA LEU A 36 24.32 8.69 13.22
C LEU A 36 25.07 9.82 13.94
N GLN A 37 26.24 9.49 14.48
CA GLN A 37 27.08 10.46 15.16
C GLN A 37 27.50 11.58 14.19
N GLY A 38 27.22 12.83 14.56
CA GLY A 38 27.55 13.99 13.72
C GLY A 38 26.56 14.23 12.57
N ALA A 39 25.39 13.59 12.59
CA ALA A 39 24.33 13.80 11.60
C ALA A 39 23.94 15.29 11.49
N PRO A 40 23.79 15.82 10.25
CA PRO A 40 23.44 17.22 10.05
C PRO A 40 21.99 17.49 10.45
N VAL A 41 21.75 18.71 10.91
CA VAL A 41 20.43 19.18 11.35
C VAL A 41 19.83 20.05 10.26
N ALA A 42 18.61 19.73 9.83
CA ALA A 42 17.81 20.58 8.96
C ALA A 42 17.09 21.64 9.79
N ILE A 43 17.13 22.89 9.33
CA ILE A 43 16.31 23.98 9.86
C ILE A 43 15.08 24.10 8.96
N LEU A 44 13.90 23.82 9.52
CA LEU A 44 12.62 23.86 8.84
C LEU A 44 12.12 25.30 8.71
N SER A 45 11.19 25.53 7.78
CA SER A 45 10.65 26.87 7.47
C SER A 45 9.93 27.53 8.65
N ASN A 46 9.45 26.72 9.60
CA ASN A 46 8.84 27.15 10.85
C ASN A 46 9.85 27.34 12.00
N GLY A 47 11.16 27.27 11.72
CA GLY A 47 12.23 27.46 12.70
C GLY A 47 12.57 26.22 13.54
N HIS A 48 11.83 25.13 13.41
CA HIS A 48 12.18 23.88 14.08
C HIS A 48 13.45 23.27 13.47
N CYS A 49 14.24 22.63 14.33
CA CYS A 49 15.47 21.95 13.93
C CYS A 49 15.30 20.45 14.13
N GLN A 50 15.53 19.66 13.07
CA GLN A 50 15.37 18.21 13.11
C GLN A 50 16.48 17.53 12.31
N ILE A 51 16.92 16.35 12.77
CA ILE A 51 17.81 15.50 11.96
C ILE A 51 16.91 14.72 10.99
N PRO A 52 17.14 14.80 9.67
CA PRO A 52 16.38 13.98 8.73
C PRO A 52 16.60 12.49 8.97
N GLN A 53 15.52 11.71 8.89
CA GLN A 53 15.53 10.26 9.13
C GLN A 53 16.49 9.48 8.22
N GLN A 54 16.85 10.01 7.04
CA GLN A 54 17.84 9.36 6.18
C GLN A 54 19.22 9.20 6.85
N PHE A 55 19.52 9.95 7.91
CA PHE A 55 20.77 9.85 8.67
C PHE A 55 20.62 9.02 9.95
N TYR A 56 19.58 8.20 10.03
CA TYR A 56 19.32 7.34 11.18
C TYR A 56 19.77 5.90 10.87
N GLU A 57 20.23 5.23 11.91
CA GLU A 57 20.35 3.77 11.97
C GLU A 57 19.10 3.17 12.62
N PHE A 58 18.79 1.92 12.26
CA PHE A 58 17.57 1.22 12.68
C PHE A 58 17.92 -0.18 13.19
N SER A 59 17.26 -0.61 14.26
CA SER A 59 17.43 -1.95 14.85
C SER A 59 16.10 -2.45 15.42
N HIS A 60 15.13 -2.65 14.54
CA HIS A 60 13.78 -3.01 14.90
C HIS A 60 13.70 -4.39 15.57
N THR A 61 13.07 -4.40 16.74
CA THR A 61 12.58 -5.59 17.44
C THR A 61 11.06 -5.70 17.28
N LEU A 62 10.49 -6.87 17.60
CA LEU A 62 9.04 -7.04 17.65
C LEU A 62 8.36 -5.94 18.48
N GLY A 63 8.91 -5.62 19.66
CA GLY A 63 8.38 -4.57 20.54
C GLY A 63 8.41 -3.18 19.90
N SER A 64 9.48 -2.85 19.17
CA SER A 64 9.56 -1.56 18.48
C SER A 64 8.62 -1.44 17.29
N VAL A 65 8.34 -2.56 16.59
CA VAL A 65 7.35 -2.59 15.52
C VAL A 65 5.95 -2.46 16.10
N GLU A 66 5.65 -3.10 17.22
CA GLU A 66 4.35 -2.93 17.90
C GLU A 66 4.14 -1.49 18.37
N ALA A 67 5.16 -0.87 19.00
CA ALA A 67 5.11 0.54 19.38
C ALA A 67 4.91 1.48 18.17
N LEU A 68 5.43 1.09 17.00
CA LEU A 68 5.19 1.81 15.75
C LEU A 68 3.73 1.65 15.27
N LEU A 69 3.18 0.44 15.35
CA LEU A 69 1.80 0.15 14.96
C LEU A 69 0.80 0.90 15.85
N ASP A 70 1.10 1.10 17.14
CA ASP A 70 0.27 1.90 18.05
C ASP A 70 0.11 3.36 17.60
N LEU A 71 1.07 3.88 16.84
CA LEU A 71 1.00 5.21 16.25
C LEU A 71 0.20 5.23 14.94
N ILE A 72 -0.18 4.08 14.40
CA ILE A 72 -0.96 3.96 13.17
C ILE A 72 -2.44 3.85 13.52
N SER A 73 -3.26 4.72 12.95
CA SER A 73 -4.72 4.62 13.06
C SER A 73 -5.36 4.42 11.69
N PHE A 74 -6.28 3.46 11.62
CA PHE A 74 -7.13 3.18 10.46
C PHE A 74 -8.47 2.57 10.93
N SER A 75 -9.23 1.91 10.05
CA SER A 75 -10.50 1.24 10.36
C SER A 75 -10.31 0.08 11.35
N GLU A 76 -11.18 0.00 12.35
CA GLU A 76 -11.25 -1.10 13.32
C GLU A 76 -11.54 -2.47 12.70
N HIS A 77 -12.08 -2.48 11.48
CA HIS A 77 -12.33 -3.71 10.75
C HIS A 77 -11.07 -4.28 10.06
N PHE A 78 -9.98 -3.51 10.05
CA PHE A 78 -8.71 -3.91 9.45
C PHE A 78 -7.57 -3.76 10.46
N PRO A 79 -7.61 -4.47 11.62
CA PRO A 79 -6.53 -4.41 12.60
C PRO A 79 -5.21 -4.87 11.97
N VAL A 80 -4.13 -4.21 12.37
CA VAL A 80 -2.76 -4.54 11.93
C VAL A 80 -2.05 -5.18 13.11
N PHE A 81 -1.49 -6.37 12.88
CA PHE A 81 -0.74 -7.13 13.87
C PHE A 81 0.74 -7.14 13.50
N SER A 82 1.61 -7.13 14.50
CA SER A 82 2.99 -7.57 14.36
C SER A 82 3.16 -8.99 14.90
N GLY A 83 4.15 -9.71 14.39
CA GLY A 83 4.52 -11.03 14.90
C GLY A 83 5.92 -11.41 14.46
N GLU A 84 6.43 -12.51 15.01
CA GLU A 84 7.76 -13.03 14.69
C GLU A 84 7.66 -14.53 14.45
N ASP A 85 8.35 -15.01 13.41
CA ASP A 85 8.54 -16.44 13.18
C ASP A 85 9.99 -16.71 12.74
N THR A 86 10.29 -17.94 12.31
CA THR A 86 11.65 -18.32 11.89
C THR A 86 12.21 -17.48 10.74
N GLY A 87 11.37 -16.74 10.00
CA GLY A 87 11.75 -15.80 8.96
C GLY A 87 11.86 -14.35 9.42
N GLY A 88 11.86 -14.09 10.73
CA GLY A 88 11.95 -12.77 11.33
C GLY A 88 10.59 -12.10 11.55
N ILE A 89 10.63 -10.79 11.82
CA ILE A 89 9.45 -9.97 12.12
C ILE A 89 8.57 -9.83 10.88
N TYR A 90 7.25 -9.80 11.09
CA TYR A 90 6.27 -9.55 10.06
C TYR A 90 5.10 -8.69 10.56
N ILE A 91 4.43 -8.06 9.61
CA ILE A 91 3.14 -7.41 9.77
C ILE A 91 2.06 -8.24 9.08
N GLN A 92 0.87 -8.31 9.66
CA GLN A 92 -0.27 -9.00 9.08
C GLN A 92 -1.56 -8.21 9.33
N VAL A 93 -2.36 -8.02 8.28
CA VAL A 93 -3.67 -7.37 8.41
C VAL A 93 -4.73 -8.44 8.69
N GLY A 94 -5.49 -8.26 9.76
CA GLY A 94 -6.74 -8.98 9.99
C GLY A 94 -7.91 -8.27 9.32
N ILE A 95 -8.95 -9.02 8.98
CA ILE A 95 -10.17 -8.49 8.37
C ILE A 95 -11.34 -9.00 9.21
N ILE A 96 -12.05 -8.08 9.88
CA ILE A 96 -13.18 -8.40 10.76
C ILE A 96 -14.48 -8.07 10.02
N GLY A 97 -15.26 -9.11 9.71
CA GLY A 97 -16.51 -8.98 8.95
C GLY A 97 -17.43 -10.18 9.15
N TYR A 98 -18.55 -10.21 8.41
CA TYR A 98 -19.44 -11.37 8.40
C TYR A 98 -18.99 -12.42 7.38
N GLU A 99 -19.44 -13.66 7.58
CA GLU A 99 -19.31 -14.70 6.56
C GLU A 99 -20.13 -14.34 5.31
N ASN A 100 -19.47 -14.29 4.15
CA ASN A 100 -20.09 -13.97 2.86
C ASN A 100 -21.00 -15.11 2.37
N TYR A 101 -20.82 -16.32 2.91
CA TYR A 101 -21.59 -17.53 2.59
C TYR A 101 -22.24 -18.13 3.84
N PRO A 102 -23.28 -17.51 4.44
CA PRO A 102 -23.96 -18.14 5.55
C PRO A 102 -24.62 -19.45 5.10
N GLY A 103 -24.42 -20.54 5.84
CA GLY A 103 -25.31 -21.69 5.77
C GLY A 103 -26.75 -21.22 6.06
N SER A 104 -27.73 -21.79 5.36
CA SER A 104 -29.13 -21.39 5.52
C SER A 104 -29.55 -21.46 7.00
N GLY A 105 -30.05 -20.33 7.54
CA GLY A 105 -30.65 -20.26 8.87
C GLY A 105 -29.71 -19.95 10.04
N GLN A 106 -28.43 -19.65 9.82
CA GLN A 106 -27.52 -19.24 10.90
C GLN A 106 -27.45 -17.72 11.08
N ILE A 107 -27.37 -17.30 12.35
CA ILE A 107 -27.00 -15.92 12.73
C ILE A 107 -25.59 -15.68 12.21
N ARG A 108 -25.40 -14.62 11.42
CA ARG A 108 -24.07 -14.23 10.94
C ARG A 108 -23.25 -13.71 12.12
N GLU A 109 -22.34 -14.54 12.62
CA GLU A 109 -21.34 -14.10 13.60
C GLU A 109 -20.20 -13.36 12.90
N LYS A 110 -19.59 -12.39 13.60
CA LYS A 110 -18.38 -11.74 13.11
C LYS A 110 -17.24 -12.77 13.14
N LYS A 111 -16.53 -12.89 12.03
CA LYS A 111 -15.28 -13.65 11.92
C LYS A 111 -14.11 -12.71 11.67
N ILE A 112 -12.92 -13.13 12.07
CA ILE A 112 -11.67 -12.53 11.64
C ILE A 112 -10.96 -13.51 10.69
N VAL A 113 -10.50 -13.00 9.56
CA VAL A 113 -9.58 -13.70 8.66
C VAL A 113 -8.29 -12.92 8.57
N TYR A 114 -7.19 -13.60 8.22
CA TYR A 114 -5.87 -12.99 8.19
C TYR A 114 -5.31 -12.98 6.78
N GLY A 115 -4.80 -11.82 6.36
CA GLY A 115 -4.11 -11.64 5.10
C GLY A 115 -2.72 -12.28 5.09
N ARG A 116 -1.94 -11.98 4.05
CA ARG A 116 -0.55 -12.44 3.94
C ARG A 116 0.35 -11.74 4.97
N LYS A 117 1.43 -12.42 5.36
CA LYS A 117 2.51 -11.85 6.18
C LYS A 117 3.41 -10.96 5.30
N TRP A 118 3.70 -9.76 5.79
CA TRP A 118 4.61 -8.79 5.16
C TRP A 118 5.87 -8.69 6.01
N ARG A 119 7.03 -9.05 5.47
CA ARG A 119 8.29 -9.10 6.24
C ARG A 119 8.79 -7.70 6.57
N VAL A 120 9.36 -7.58 7.77
CA VAL A 120 10.03 -6.36 8.24
C VAL A 120 11.49 -6.71 8.51
N GLU A 121 12.39 -6.01 7.82
CA GLU A 121 13.82 -6.11 8.05
C GLU A 121 14.19 -5.29 9.30
N GLU A 122 15.17 -5.75 10.08
CA GLU A 122 15.58 -5.08 11.32
C GLU A 122 16.13 -3.66 11.08
N ASN A 123 16.80 -3.46 9.94
CA ASN A 123 17.39 -2.18 9.55
C ASN A 123 16.50 -1.35 8.62
N LEU A 124 15.22 -1.70 8.46
CA LEU A 124 14.28 -0.98 7.60
C LEU A 124 13.98 0.40 8.19
N PRO A 125 14.04 1.50 7.44
CA PRO A 125 13.59 2.79 7.95
C PRO A 125 12.15 2.74 8.44
N THR A 126 11.86 3.39 9.57
CA THR A 126 10.49 3.50 10.11
C THR A 126 9.47 3.96 9.05
N SER A 127 9.86 4.90 8.17
CA SER A 127 8.99 5.37 7.08
C SER A 127 8.69 4.30 6.01
N GLU A 128 9.56 3.31 5.82
CA GLU A 128 9.34 2.14 4.97
C GLU A 128 8.45 1.10 5.67
N ILE A 129 8.54 0.94 6.99
CA ILE A 129 7.59 0.07 7.74
C ILE A 129 6.18 0.66 7.65
N ILE A 130 6.03 1.97 7.85
CA ILE A 130 4.74 2.67 7.69
C ILE A 130 4.18 2.48 6.27
N GLN A 131 5.04 2.59 5.25
CA GLN A 131 4.66 2.32 3.86
C GLN A 131 4.22 0.86 3.67
N THR A 132 4.88 -0.09 4.32
CA THR A 132 4.55 -1.51 4.27
C THR A 132 3.17 -1.77 4.87
N VAL A 133 2.85 -1.19 6.03
CA VAL A 133 1.51 -1.28 6.63
C VAL A 133 0.46 -0.68 5.68
N PHE A 134 0.73 0.50 5.13
CA PHE A 134 -0.16 1.16 4.18
C PHE A 134 -0.46 0.27 2.95
N LEU A 135 0.57 -0.34 2.37
CA LEU A 135 0.42 -1.27 1.24
C LEU A 135 -0.31 -2.55 1.63
N ALA A 136 -0.02 -3.10 2.81
CA ALA A 136 -0.71 -4.27 3.33
C ALA A 136 -2.22 -4.04 3.48
N LEU A 137 -2.62 -2.86 3.99
CA LEU A 137 -4.02 -2.45 4.09
C LEU A 137 -4.68 -2.29 2.71
N LYS A 138 -3.99 -1.63 1.75
CA LYS A 138 -4.48 -1.52 0.37
C LYS A 138 -4.73 -2.91 -0.24
N LYS A 139 -3.81 -3.84 -0.06
CA LYS A 139 -3.93 -5.20 -0.61
C LYS A 139 -4.95 -6.08 0.10
N ALA A 140 -5.09 -5.96 1.41
CA ALA A 140 -6.16 -6.61 2.15
C ALA A 140 -7.54 -6.13 1.67
N ARG A 141 -7.73 -4.82 1.50
CA ARG A 141 -8.99 -4.28 0.97
C ARG A 141 -9.23 -4.61 -0.50
N GLU A 142 -8.20 -4.59 -1.34
CA GLU A 142 -8.31 -5.01 -2.74
C GLU A 142 -8.83 -6.44 -2.85
N HIS A 143 -8.34 -7.35 -2.00
CA HIS A 143 -8.82 -8.72 -1.94
C HIS A 143 -10.32 -8.79 -1.69
N GLU A 144 -10.80 -8.10 -0.65
CA GLU A 144 -12.23 -8.05 -0.33
C GLU A 144 -13.05 -7.40 -1.44
N VAL A 145 -12.61 -6.27 -2.01
CA VAL A 145 -13.32 -5.58 -3.11
C VAL A 145 -13.51 -6.51 -4.31
N ARG A 146 -12.49 -7.31 -4.65
CA ARG A 146 -12.58 -8.32 -5.71
C ARG A 146 -13.59 -9.42 -5.38
N GLU A 147 -13.68 -9.84 -4.13
CA GLU A 147 -14.66 -10.85 -3.68
C GLU A 147 -16.08 -10.29 -3.55
N LEU A 148 -16.24 -9.00 -3.28
CA LEU A 148 -17.56 -8.37 -3.21
C LEU A 148 -18.23 -8.27 -4.59
N PHE A 149 -17.46 -8.32 -5.68
CA PHE A 149 -18.02 -8.31 -7.03
C PHE A 149 -18.54 -9.70 -7.38
N THR A 150 -19.86 -9.85 -7.33
CA THR A 150 -20.56 -11.11 -7.58
C THR A 150 -21.28 -11.08 -8.92
N LEU A 151 -21.32 -12.22 -9.61
CA LEU A 151 -22.01 -12.43 -10.87
C LEU A 151 -22.91 -13.66 -10.75
N LYS A 152 -24.21 -13.50 -11.03
CA LYS A 152 -25.15 -14.62 -11.16
C LYS A 152 -24.88 -15.39 -12.45
N SER A 153 -24.80 -16.71 -12.33
CA SER A 153 -24.61 -17.62 -13.46
C SER A 153 -25.75 -17.48 -14.47
N ALA A 154 -25.40 -17.47 -15.76
CA ALA A 154 -26.37 -17.63 -16.85
C ALA A 154 -26.49 -19.08 -17.32
N SER A 155 -25.76 -20.01 -16.71
CA SER A 155 -25.76 -21.41 -17.14
C SER A 155 -27.12 -22.04 -16.92
N GLU A 156 -27.65 -22.68 -17.97
CA GLU A 156 -28.87 -23.49 -17.89
C GLU A 156 -28.64 -24.83 -17.17
N ILE A 157 -27.39 -25.24 -16.99
CA ILE A 157 -27.00 -26.51 -16.38
C ILE A 157 -27.04 -26.42 -14.85
N TYR A 158 -26.83 -25.22 -14.30
CA TYR A 158 -26.83 -24.97 -12.87
C TYR A 158 -28.04 -24.14 -12.47
N ASP A 159 -28.44 -24.25 -11.20
CA ASP A 159 -29.48 -23.40 -10.63
C ASP A 159 -29.17 -21.91 -10.86
N LYS A 160 -30.17 -21.15 -11.33
CA LYS A 160 -30.06 -19.72 -11.69
C LYS A 160 -29.68 -18.83 -10.51
N GLU A 161 -29.75 -19.34 -9.28
CA GLU A 161 -29.31 -18.64 -8.08
C GLU A 161 -27.82 -18.82 -7.74
N ARG A 162 -27.05 -19.63 -8.49
CA ARG A 162 -25.61 -19.73 -8.25
C ARG A 162 -24.91 -18.43 -8.64
N SER A 163 -24.09 -17.91 -7.73
CA SER A 163 -23.23 -16.75 -7.94
C SER A 163 -21.76 -17.14 -7.86
N CYS A 164 -20.92 -16.40 -8.58
CA CYS A 164 -19.46 -16.48 -8.50
C CYS A 164 -18.87 -15.09 -8.31
N THR A 165 -17.56 -15.03 -8.02
CA THR A 165 -16.81 -13.79 -7.84
C THR A 165 -15.70 -13.73 -8.89
N PRO A 166 -15.98 -13.32 -10.14
CA PRO A 166 -15.09 -13.53 -11.29
C PRO A 166 -13.75 -12.80 -11.21
N PHE A 167 -13.59 -11.88 -10.27
CA PHE A 167 -12.35 -11.13 -10.04
C PHE A 167 -11.57 -11.61 -8.81
N ASN A 168 -12.01 -12.67 -8.13
CA ASN A 168 -11.30 -13.22 -6.98
C ASN A 168 -9.92 -13.80 -7.38
N ASN A 169 -9.08 -14.05 -6.38
CA ASN A 169 -7.73 -14.60 -6.58
C ASN A 169 -7.62 -16.11 -6.30
N HIS A 170 -8.74 -16.80 -6.11
CA HIS A 170 -8.81 -18.22 -5.74
C HIS A 170 -9.16 -19.12 -6.94
N HIS A 171 -9.09 -18.61 -8.16
CA HIS A 171 -9.30 -19.41 -9.36
C HIS A 171 -8.25 -20.51 -9.51
N ASP A 172 -8.67 -21.67 -10.01
CA ASP A 172 -7.81 -22.81 -10.28
C ASP A 172 -6.97 -22.55 -11.55
N LEU A 173 -5.79 -21.96 -11.37
CA LEU A 173 -4.89 -21.57 -12.46
C LEU A 173 -4.50 -22.76 -13.37
N PRO A 174 -4.14 -23.95 -12.84
CA PRO A 174 -3.91 -25.14 -13.67
C PRO A 174 -5.10 -25.54 -14.56
N LEU A 175 -6.35 -25.29 -14.15
CA LEU A 175 -7.51 -25.56 -15.00
C LEU A 175 -7.79 -24.42 -15.99
N MET A 176 -7.50 -23.18 -15.64
CA MET A 176 -7.69 -22.03 -16.54
C MET A 176 -6.75 -22.04 -17.75
N GLN A 177 -5.67 -22.83 -17.72
CA GLN A 177 -4.75 -22.96 -18.86
C GLN A 177 -5.40 -23.61 -20.10
N PHE A 178 -6.54 -24.29 -19.94
CA PHE A 178 -7.32 -24.86 -21.03
C PHE A 178 -8.15 -23.76 -21.71
N ALA A 179 -7.49 -22.93 -22.53
CA ALA A 179 -8.03 -21.71 -23.14
C ALA A 179 -9.36 -21.91 -23.88
N ASP A 180 -9.61 -23.09 -24.46
CA ASP A 180 -10.85 -23.42 -25.16
C ASP A 180 -12.10 -23.38 -24.23
N LEU A 181 -11.90 -23.45 -22.90
CA LEU A 181 -12.96 -23.29 -21.89
C LEU A 181 -13.30 -21.82 -21.58
N LEU A 182 -12.45 -20.89 -22.00
CA LEU A 182 -12.56 -19.45 -21.74
C LEU A 182 -12.55 -18.70 -23.09
N PRO A 183 -13.64 -18.77 -23.87
CA PRO A 183 -13.69 -18.22 -25.22
C PRO A 183 -13.40 -16.71 -25.23
N GLU A 184 -12.82 -16.25 -26.33
CA GLU A 184 -12.46 -14.84 -26.51
C GLU A 184 -13.69 -13.91 -26.60
N LYS A 185 -13.39 -12.60 -26.50
CA LYS A 185 -14.31 -11.48 -26.30
C LYS A 185 -15.55 -11.52 -27.20
N SER A 186 -16.69 -11.12 -26.63
CA SER A 186 -17.86 -10.74 -27.41
C SER A 186 -17.58 -9.45 -28.19
N ALA A 187 -18.21 -9.33 -29.36
CA ALA A 187 -18.19 -8.14 -30.22
C ALA A 187 -18.88 -6.92 -29.57
N ASP A 188 -19.14 -5.91 -30.41
CA ASP A 188 -19.87 -4.67 -30.10
C ASP A 188 -21.00 -4.86 -29.07
N PHE A 189 -21.19 -3.83 -28.26
CA PHE A 189 -22.15 -3.83 -27.19
C PHE A 189 -22.98 -2.54 -27.23
N SER A 190 -24.20 -2.62 -26.70
CA SER A 190 -25.16 -1.53 -26.63
C SER A 190 -25.46 -1.15 -25.18
N GLU A 191 -26.03 0.05 -25.00
CA GLU A 191 -26.51 0.50 -23.69
C GLU A 191 -27.46 -0.51 -23.04
N GLN A 192 -28.33 -1.14 -23.83
CA GLN A 192 -29.30 -2.11 -23.34
C GLN A 192 -28.61 -3.39 -22.85
N GLU A 193 -27.60 -3.90 -23.57
CA GLU A 193 -26.82 -5.06 -23.14
C GLU A 193 -26.05 -4.79 -21.85
N VAL A 194 -25.51 -3.57 -21.67
CA VAL A 194 -24.91 -3.16 -20.39
C VAL A 194 -25.96 -3.22 -19.28
N LYS A 195 -27.11 -2.58 -19.46
CA LYS A 195 -28.19 -2.57 -18.46
C LYS A 195 -28.66 -3.98 -18.10
N ASP A 196 -28.78 -4.86 -19.08
CA ASP A 196 -29.21 -6.25 -18.84
C ASP A 196 -28.14 -7.06 -18.13
N PHE A 197 -26.86 -6.84 -18.44
CA PHE A 197 -25.77 -7.47 -17.71
C PHE A 197 -25.69 -6.98 -16.26
N LEU A 198 -25.88 -5.68 -16.02
CA LEU A 198 -25.83 -5.09 -14.67
C LEU A 198 -26.85 -5.73 -13.70
N LYS A 199 -28.01 -6.19 -14.20
CA LYS A 199 -29.01 -6.90 -13.38
C LYS A 199 -28.44 -8.18 -12.74
N ARG A 200 -27.44 -8.80 -13.37
CA ARG A 200 -26.82 -10.06 -12.93
C ARG A 200 -25.65 -9.88 -11.98
N ILE A 201 -25.15 -8.66 -11.79
CA ILE A 201 -24.03 -8.40 -10.89
C ILE A 201 -24.48 -7.66 -9.63
N ARG A 202 -23.74 -7.87 -8.55
CA ARG A 202 -23.85 -7.07 -7.31
C ARG A 202 -22.46 -6.76 -6.79
N PHE A 203 -22.31 -5.63 -6.12
CA PHE A 203 -21.10 -5.26 -5.41
C PHE A 203 -21.36 -5.20 -3.90
N GLY A 204 -21.02 -6.27 -3.18
CA GLY A 204 -21.25 -6.37 -1.74
C GLY A 204 -22.71 -6.11 -1.39
N LEU A 205 -23.62 -6.86 -2.03
CA LEU A 205 -25.08 -6.70 -1.97
C LEU A 205 -25.65 -5.43 -2.64
N ARG A 206 -24.82 -4.46 -3.03
CA ARG A 206 -25.29 -3.26 -3.73
C ARG A 206 -25.65 -3.56 -5.17
N GLU A 207 -26.76 -3.00 -5.62
CA GLU A 207 -27.09 -2.94 -7.04
C GLU A 207 -26.16 -1.94 -7.75
N ILE A 208 -25.91 -2.19 -9.04
CA ILE A 208 -25.16 -1.29 -9.91
C ILE A 208 -26.11 -0.87 -11.03
N THR A 209 -26.31 0.41 -11.22
CA THR A 209 -27.20 0.95 -12.26
C THR A 209 -26.45 1.87 -13.19
N LEU A 210 -26.63 1.70 -14.50
CA LEU A 210 -26.14 2.64 -15.52
C LEU A 210 -26.98 3.92 -15.48
N ILE A 211 -26.34 5.07 -15.30
CA ILE A 211 -27.00 6.39 -15.26
C ILE A 211 -26.72 7.22 -16.52
N HIS A 212 -25.58 7.02 -17.19
CA HIS A 212 -25.23 7.70 -18.43
C HIS A 212 -24.45 6.78 -19.38
N TYR A 213 -24.65 6.97 -20.68
CA TYR A 213 -23.98 6.24 -21.76
C TYR A 213 -23.72 7.18 -22.93
N GLU A 214 -22.46 7.39 -23.27
CA GLU A 214 -22.06 8.31 -24.34
C GLU A 214 -20.88 7.76 -25.13
N GLN A 215 -21.02 7.74 -26.45
CA GLN A 215 -19.88 7.51 -27.33
C GLN A 215 -19.14 8.82 -27.59
N ARG A 216 -17.84 8.82 -27.37
CA ARG A 216 -16.92 9.93 -27.55
C ARG A 216 -16.45 10.02 -29.00
N HIS A 217 -15.96 11.20 -29.40
CA HIS A 217 -15.51 11.47 -30.77
C HIS A 217 -14.36 10.56 -31.24
N ASN A 218 -13.58 10.01 -30.31
CA ASN A 218 -12.46 9.12 -30.59
C ASN A 218 -12.88 7.64 -30.65
N GLY A 219 -14.17 7.34 -30.50
CA GLY A 219 -14.73 5.99 -30.49
C GLY A 219 -14.84 5.37 -29.11
N ASP A 220 -14.24 5.96 -28.06
CA ASP A 220 -14.38 5.48 -26.69
C ASP A 220 -15.81 5.67 -26.17
N TYR A 221 -16.18 4.95 -25.11
CA TYR A 221 -17.44 5.15 -24.42
C TYR A 221 -17.21 5.69 -23.02
N LEU A 222 -17.87 6.79 -22.67
CA LEU A 222 -17.98 7.27 -21.30
C LEU A 222 -19.29 6.75 -20.71
N MET A 223 -19.18 6.05 -19.59
CA MET A 223 -20.34 5.52 -18.86
C MET A 223 -20.26 5.93 -17.41
N ASP A 224 -21.40 6.38 -16.89
CA ASP A 224 -21.55 6.68 -15.47
C ASP A 224 -22.47 5.64 -14.84
N PHE A 225 -22.10 5.18 -13.65
CA PHE A 225 -22.81 4.18 -12.87
C PHE A 225 -23.10 4.73 -11.48
N ARG A 226 -24.16 4.23 -10.87
CA ARG A 226 -24.47 4.46 -9.46
C ARG A 226 -24.53 3.14 -8.72
N LEU A 227 -23.84 3.07 -7.59
CA LEU A 227 -23.96 1.98 -6.62
C LEU A 227 -25.12 2.26 -5.68
N GLY A 228 -25.89 1.23 -5.35
CA GLY A 228 -26.94 1.32 -4.34
C GLY A 228 -26.38 1.39 -2.91
N VAL A 229 -27.24 1.06 -1.94
CA VAL A 229 -26.86 0.89 -0.52
C VAL A 229 -26.98 -0.57 -0.13
N ILE A 230 -26.21 -1.00 0.86
CA ILE A 230 -26.44 -2.32 1.46
C ILE A 230 -27.74 -2.31 2.30
N PRO A 231 -28.44 -3.45 2.43
CA PRO A 231 -29.61 -3.57 3.29
C PRO A 231 -29.33 -3.24 4.76
N ASP A 232 -30.35 -2.79 5.49
CA ASP A 232 -30.27 -2.57 6.93
C ASP A 232 -29.93 -3.87 7.68
N GLY A 233 -29.12 -3.75 8.74
CA GLY A 233 -28.66 -4.89 9.54
C GLY A 233 -27.36 -5.53 9.08
N GLU A 234 -26.80 -5.12 7.94
CA GLU A 234 -25.49 -5.57 7.46
C GLU A 234 -24.34 -4.69 8.01
N ILE A 235 -23.14 -5.28 8.18
CA ILE A 235 -21.93 -4.50 8.52
C ILE A 235 -21.49 -3.68 7.32
N LYS A 236 -21.37 -2.36 7.52
CA LYS A 236 -20.82 -1.42 6.53
C LYS A 236 -19.29 -1.45 6.53
N LEU A 237 -18.69 -2.54 6.04
CA LEU A 237 -17.22 -2.68 5.95
C LEU A 237 -16.60 -1.72 4.93
N PHE A 238 -17.38 -1.38 3.89
CA PHE A 238 -16.99 -0.47 2.82
C PHE A 238 -18.05 0.62 2.63
N PRO A 239 -18.19 1.57 3.57
CA PRO A 239 -19.23 2.59 3.52
C PRO A 239 -19.04 3.60 2.38
N GLU A 240 -17.83 3.74 1.84
CA GLU A 240 -17.50 4.69 0.78
C GLU A 240 -18.13 4.38 -0.59
N TYR A 241 -18.76 3.22 -0.72
CA TYR A 241 -19.48 2.82 -1.93
C TYR A 241 -20.98 3.07 -1.87
N ASP A 242 -21.56 3.38 -0.70
CA ASP A 242 -22.99 3.64 -0.58
C ASP A 242 -23.37 4.87 -1.42
N ASN A 243 -24.33 4.72 -2.35
CA ASN A 243 -24.78 5.78 -3.25
C ASN A 243 -23.67 6.41 -4.10
N ARG A 244 -22.55 5.70 -4.29
CA ARG A 244 -21.39 6.24 -4.99
C ARG A 244 -21.63 6.25 -6.50
N GLU A 245 -21.31 7.37 -7.13
CA GLU A 245 -21.25 7.48 -8.57
C GLU A 245 -19.83 7.20 -9.07
N ILE A 246 -19.76 6.49 -10.20
CA ILE A 246 -18.53 6.01 -10.80
C ILE A 246 -18.57 6.30 -12.29
N SER A 247 -17.55 6.98 -12.80
CA SER A 247 -17.36 7.20 -14.23
C SER A 247 -16.29 6.25 -14.76
N VAL A 248 -16.57 5.60 -15.88
CA VAL A 248 -15.65 4.66 -16.54
C VAL A 248 -15.50 5.08 -18.01
N LEU A 249 -14.26 5.18 -18.47
CA LEU A 249 -13.92 5.37 -19.87
C LEU A 249 -13.52 4.02 -20.47
N ILE A 250 -14.22 3.60 -21.53
CA ILE A 250 -14.07 2.30 -22.18
C ILE A 250 -13.50 2.52 -23.58
N SER A 251 -12.24 2.11 -23.78
CA SER A 251 -11.55 2.24 -25.06
C SER A 251 -11.56 0.97 -25.91
N GLU A 252 -12.05 -0.14 -25.36
CA GLU A 252 -12.20 -1.41 -26.08
C GLU A 252 -13.67 -1.83 -26.12
N PRO A 253 -14.16 -2.39 -27.24
CA PRO A 253 -15.52 -2.89 -27.31
C PRO A 253 -15.72 -4.11 -26.39
N GLY A 254 -16.91 -4.19 -25.80
CA GLY A 254 -17.45 -5.38 -25.18
C GLY A 254 -17.74 -5.23 -23.69
N ILE A 255 -18.67 -6.05 -23.20
CA ILE A 255 -19.07 -6.07 -21.79
C ILE A 255 -17.87 -6.34 -20.87
N ASN A 256 -16.91 -7.16 -21.30
CA ASN A 256 -15.70 -7.41 -20.50
C ASN A 256 -14.95 -6.12 -20.18
N ALA A 257 -14.77 -5.21 -21.16
CA ALA A 257 -14.10 -3.94 -20.93
C ALA A 257 -14.86 -3.09 -19.89
N VAL A 258 -16.20 -3.11 -19.93
CA VAL A 258 -17.04 -2.47 -18.92
C VAL A 258 -16.81 -3.04 -17.52
N LEU A 259 -16.73 -4.37 -17.39
CA LEU A 259 -16.52 -5.02 -16.09
C LEU A 259 -15.13 -4.76 -15.51
N TYR A 260 -14.08 -4.82 -16.33
CA TYR A 260 -12.73 -4.47 -15.90
C TYR A 260 -12.64 -2.99 -15.52
N GLY A 261 -13.22 -2.09 -16.31
CA GLY A 261 -13.25 -0.66 -15.99
C GLY A 261 -14.03 -0.33 -14.71
N LEU A 262 -15.15 -1.02 -14.45
CA LEU A 262 -15.87 -0.94 -13.17
C LEU A 262 -14.98 -1.41 -12.02
N MET A 263 -14.32 -2.57 -12.16
CA MET A 263 -13.43 -3.11 -11.13
C MET A 263 -12.27 -2.15 -10.84
N ASP A 264 -11.64 -1.57 -11.86
CA ASP A 264 -10.56 -0.59 -11.69
C ASP A 264 -11.02 0.63 -10.90
N GLN A 265 -12.21 1.15 -11.17
CA GLN A 265 -12.77 2.27 -10.40
C GLN A 265 -13.14 1.86 -8.97
N LEU A 266 -13.70 0.67 -8.76
CA LEU A 266 -14.00 0.16 -7.43
C LEU A 266 -12.71 0.03 -6.61
N LEU A 267 -11.64 -0.50 -7.19
CA LEU A 267 -10.32 -0.57 -6.57
C LEU A 267 -9.78 0.83 -6.27
N ALA A 268 -9.82 1.75 -7.23
CA ALA A 268 -9.37 3.12 -7.03
C ALA A 268 -10.09 3.84 -5.87
N ILE A 269 -11.39 3.59 -5.68
CA ILE A 269 -12.16 4.09 -4.53
C ILE A 269 -11.65 3.50 -3.21
N SER A 270 -11.38 2.19 -3.16
CA SER A 270 -10.83 1.54 -1.96
C SER A 270 -9.43 2.06 -1.64
N GLU A 271 -8.58 2.19 -2.66
CA GLU A 271 -7.23 2.75 -2.50
C GLU A 271 -7.29 4.18 -1.98
N ARG A 272 -8.17 5.02 -2.54
CA ARG A 272 -8.44 6.37 -2.05
C ARG A 272 -8.86 6.34 -0.58
N TYR A 273 -9.75 5.43 -0.19
CA TYR A 273 -10.21 5.34 1.18
C TYR A 273 -9.05 5.12 2.16
N VAL A 274 -8.09 4.25 1.81
CA VAL A 274 -6.87 4.05 2.61
C VAL A 274 -5.99 5.30 2.60
N GLU A 275 -5.72 5.88 1.44
CA GLU A 275 -4.92 7.12 1.29
C GLU A 275 -5.40 8.24 2.22
N GLU A 276 -6.71 8.45 2.33
CA GLU A 276 -7.27 9.58 3.09
C GLU A 276 -7.47 9.30 4.59
N ARG A 277 -7.52 8.03 5.01
CA ARG A 277 -7.82 7.65 6.41
C ARG A 277 -6.67 7.02 7.16
N PHE A 278 -5.68 6.46 6.46
CA PHE A 278 -4.46 5.98 7.09
C PHE A 278 -3.70 7.15 7.69
N ARG A 279 -3.46 7.10 9.00
CA ARG A 279 -2.68 8.12 9.70
C ARG A 279 -1.55 7.48 10.47
N PHE A 280 -0.41 8.13 10.44
CA PHE A 280 0.70 7.86 11.34
C PHE A 280 0.85 9.05 12.29
N ASN A 281 0.75 8.81 13.59
CA ASN A 281 0.78 9.82 14.64
C ASN A 281 -0.17 10.99 14.34
N GLY A 282 -1.42 10.67 13.97
CA GLY A 282 -2.45 11.64 13.58
C GLY A 282 -2.29 12.28 12.19
N PHE A 283 -1.15 12.12 11.52
CA PHE A 283 -0.87 12.72 10.22
C PHE A 283 -1.17 11.78 9.03
N ALA A 284 -1.98 12.26 8.09
CA ALA A 284 -2.38 11.50 6.89
C ALA A 284 -1.39 11.72 5.72
N ARG A 285 -0.19 11.15 5.82
CA ARG A 285 0.91 11.33 4.84
C ARG A 285 0.52 11.02 3.38
N PHE A 286 -0.39 10.08 3.16
CA PHE A 286 -0.79 9.61 1.83
C PHE A 286 -2.02 10.31 1.26
N SER A 287 -2.62 11.22 2.03
CA SER A 287 -3.79 11.96 1.61
C SER A 287 -3.46 12.85 0.41
N ARG A 288 -4.30 12.83 -0.62
CA ARG A 288 -4.15 13.74 -1.77
C ARG A 288 -4.69 15.14 -1.51
N THR A 289 -5.16 15.43 -0.30
CA THR A 289 -5.41 16.82 0.13
C THR A 289 -4.12 17.55 0.47
N LEU A 290 -2.99 16.83 0.60
CA LEU A 290 -1.68 17.44 0.79
C LEU A 290 -1.19 18.10 -0.50
N ASP A 291 -0.63 19.30 -0.35
CA ASP A 291 -0.05 20.06 -1.45
C ASP A 291 1.29 19.46 -1.88
N VAL A 292 1.32 18.86 -3.08
CA VAL A 292 2.50 18.21 -3.64
C VAL A 292 3.68 19.18 -3.82
N GLN A 293 3.42 20.46 -4.10
CA GLN A 293 4.48 21.45 -4.25
C GLN A 293 5.13 21.75 -2.90
N LYS A 294 4.32 21.83 -1.83
CA LYS A 294 4.83 22.01 -0.46
C LYS A 294 5.59 20.78 0.03
N ILE A 295 5.14 19.57 -0.29
CA ILE A 295 5.90 18.34 -0.01
C ILE A 295 7.26 18.39 -0.73
N GLY A 296 7.27 18.79 -2.00
CA GLY A 296 8.50 18.95 -2.78
C GLY A 296 9.46 19.96 -2.15
N ALA A 297 8.95 21.15 -1.80
CA ALA A 297 9.73 22.19 -1.13
C ALA A 297 10.30 21.72 0.23
N PHE A 298 9.48 21.02 1.02
CA PHE A 298 9.90 20.42 2.29
C PHE A 298 11.02 19.40 2.06
N SER A 299 10.88 18.51 1.07
CA SER A 299 11.90 17.51 0.72
C SER A 299 13.24 18.17 0.36
N VAL A 300 13.23 19.21 -0.46
CA VAL A 300 14.45 19.98 -0.81
C VAL A 300 15.08 20.60 0.43
N GLN A 301 14.27 21.24 1.28
CA GLN A 301 14.77 21.87 2.51
C GLN A 301 15.43 20.85 3.45
N THR A 302 14.86 19.65 3.58
CA THR A 302 15.41 18.56 4.39
C THR A 302 16.60 17.82 3.75
N ARG A 303 17.06 18.25 2.58
CA ARG A 303 18.24 17.69 1.90
C ARG A 303 19.34 18.73 1.66
N CYS A 304 19.01 20.02 1.80
CA CYS A 304 19.94 21.11 1.58
C CYS A 304 20.76 21.36 2.85
N PHE A 305 21.93 20.74 2.93
CA PHE A 305 22.90 20.95 4.01
C PHE A 305 24.12 21.66 3.48
N ASP A 306 24.73 22.45 4.35
CA ASP A 306 26.06 23.00 4.10
C ASP A 306 27.08 21.85 4.12
N GLN A 307 27.44 21.36 2.93
CA GLN A 307 28.39 20.26 2.77
C GLN A 307 29.76 20.57 3.40
N GLN A 308 30.12 21.85 3.55
CA GLN A 308 31.39 22.25 4.18
C GLN A 308 31.38 22.03 5.70
N LYS A 309 30.20 21.89 6.32
CA LYS A 309 30.02 21.61 7.75
C LYS A 309 29.92 20.11 8.06
N ILE A 310 29.83 19.26 7.03
CA ILE A 310 29.75 17.82 7.20
C ILE A 310 31.17 17.27 7.32
N SER A 311 31.47 16.58 8.43
CA SER A 311 32.79 15.99 8.64
C SER A 311 33.07 14.86 7.63
N ALA A 312 34.35 14.68 7.26
CA ALA A 312 34.75 13.56 6.41
C ALA A 312 34.42 12.21 7.05
N GLN A 313 34.56 12.11 8.37
CA GLN A 313 34.21 10.91 9.13
C GLN A 313 32.72 10.57 8.99
N PHE A 314 31.82 11.54 9.22
CA PHE A 314 30.38 11.31 9.04
C PHE A 314 30.04 10.85 7.62
N ASN A 315 30.63 11.47 6.59
CA ASN A 315 30.40 11.06 5.21
C ASN A 315 30.84 9.61 4.94
N GLN A 316 31.92 9.17 5.58
CA GLN A 316 32.38 7.78 5.50
C GLN A 316 31.40 6.85 6.21
N ASP A 317 31.03 7.16 7.45
CA ASP A 317 30.11 6.36 8.26
C ASP A 317 28.73 6.23 7.60
N PHE A 318 28.21 7.33 7.07
CA PHE A 318 26.94 7.36 6.35
C PHE A 318 26.96 6.49 5.09
N ARG A 319 28.04 6.58 4.29
CA ARG A 319 28.19 5.71 3.10
C ARG A 319 28.33 4.25 3.46
N GLN A 320 29.06 3.95 4.53
CA GLN A 320 29.22 2.59 5.03
C GLN A 320 27.87 2.02 5.46
N MET A 321 27.10 2.74 6.28
CA MET A 321 25.76 2.35 6.71
C MET A 321 24.84 2.09 5.50
N CYS A 322 24.78 3.01 4.53
CA CYS A 322 23.97 2.79 3.32
C CYS A 322 24.42 1.54 2.55
N GLY A 323 25.74 1.35 2.37
CA GLY A 323 26.27 0.19 1.67
C GLY A 323 26.02 -1.14 2.38
N GLU A 324 26.02 -1.16 3.72
CA GLU A 324 25.70 -2.34 4.51
C GLU A 324 24.22 -2.70 4.42
N VAL A 325 23.32 -1.71 4.49
CA VAL A 325 21.87 -1.90 4.27
C VAL A 325 21.63 -2.47 2.88
N ASP A 326 22.16 -1.85 1.82
CA ASP A 326 21.99 -2.30 0.45
C ASP A 326 22.52 -3.71 0.24
N ARG A 327 23.69 -4.04 0.81
CA ARG A 327 24.28 -5.38 0.74
C ARG A 327 23.41 -6.43 1.45
N SER A 328 22.85 -6.08 2.62
CA SER A 328 22.01 -7.01 3.40
C SER A 328 20.72 -7.42 2.66
N ARG A 329 20.23 -6.58 1.74
CA ARG A 329 19.02 -6.81 0.95
C ARG A 329 19.24 -7.66 -0.30
N VAL A 330 20.50 -7.96 -0.64
CA VAL A 330 20.83 -8.74 -1.83
C VAL A 330 20.34 -10.18 -1.65
N PRO A 331 19.46 -10.70 -2.52
CA PRO A 331 18.96 -12.06 -2.38
C PRO A 331 20.04 -13.08 -2.76
N ALA A 332 20.15 -14.15 -1.98
CA ALA A 332 21.03 -15.27 -2.32
C ALA A 332 20.39 -16.21 -3.37
N LEU A 333 21.12 -16.52 -4.45
CA LEU A 333 20.69 -17.50 -5.45
C LEU A 333 21.07 -18.92 -5.02
N LYS A 334 20.12 -19.61 -4.39
CA LYS A 334 20.34 -20.92 -3.74
C LYS A 334 20.27 -22.12 -4.69
N THR A 335 19.72 -21.97 -5.90
CA THR A 335 19.46 -23.09 -6.82
C THR A 335 19.92 -22.80 -8.25
N ASP A 336 20.27 -23.86 -8.99
CA ASP A 336 20.65 -23.72 -10.41
C ASP A 336 19.46 -23.34 -11.30
N ALA A 337 18.23 -23.66 -10.89
CA ALA A 337 17.03 -23.18 -11.56
C ALA A 337 16.91 -21.65 -11.49
N GLN A 338 17.19 -21.05 -10.31
CA GLN A 338 17.23 -19.60 -10.16
C GLN A 338 18.30 -18.98 -11.06
N LYS A 339 19.52 -19.53 -11.06
CA LYS A 339 20.63 -19.04 -11.90
C LYS A 339 20.30 -19.09 -13.38
N ARG A 340 19.79 -20.23 -13.88
CA ARG A 340 19.40 -20.38 -15.29
C ARG A 340 18.33 -19.37 -15.72
N ARG A 341 17.37 -19.09 -14.84
CA ARG A 341 16.29 -18.12 -15.12
C ARG A 341 16.77 -16.67 -15.05
N LEU A 342 17.65 -16.33 -14.10
CA LEU A 342 18.00 -14.94 -13.78
C LEU A 342 19.27 -14.43 -14.48
N ASN A 343 20.27 -15.29 -14.72
CA ASN A 343 21.55 -14.86 -15.32
C ASN A 343 21.40 -14.17 -16.68
N PRO A 344 20.57 -14.66 -17.63
CA PRO A 344 20.41 -13.98 -18.92
C PRO A 344 19.87 -12.55 -18.76
N ILE A 345 18.94 -12.37 -17.83
CA ILE A 345 18.32 -11.07 -17.52
C ILE A 345 19.38 -10.10 -16.96
N LEU A 346 20.14 -10.56 -15.96
CA LEU A 346 21.17 -9.74 -15.31
C LEU A 346 22.32 -9.38 -16.26
N GLN A 347 22.74 -10.30 -17.13
CA GLN A 347 23.78 -10.04 -18.13
C GLN A 347 23.32 -9.05 -19.21
N GLN A 348 22.08 -9.19 -19.71
CA GLN A 348 21.53 -8.29 -20.70
C GLN A 348 21.36 -6.86 -20.17
N ALA A 349 21.09 -6.72 -18.87
CA ALA A 349 20.87 -5.42 -18.23
C ALA A 349 22.13 -4.53 -18.14
N ARG A 350 23.35 -5.08 -18.32
CA ARG A 350 24.62 -4.32 -18.27
C ARG A 350 24.76 -3.42 -17.03
N ILE A 351 24.45 -3.99 -15.85
CA ILE A 351 24.48 -3.29 -14.57
C ILE A 351 25.91 -2.83 -14.26
N LYS A 352 26.08 -1.55 -13.89
CA LYS A 352 27.40 -0.92 -13.65
C LYS A 352 27.67 -0.57 -12.18
N GLU A 353 26.62 -0.48 -11.37
CA GLU A 353 26.67 -0.04 -9.98
C GLU A 353 25.68 -0.85 -9.14
N GLY A 354 25.93 -0.92 -7.83
CA GLY A 354 25.12 -1.67 -6.87
C GLY A 354 25.65 -3.09 -6.60
N PHE A 355 24.94 -3.83 -5.75
CA PHE A 355 25.30 -5.18 -5.36
C PHE A 355 24.48 -6.21 -6.13
N LEU A 356 25.16 -7.13 -6.82
CA LEU A 356 24.52 -8.23 -7.53
C LEU A 356 24.35 -9.44 -6.61
N PRO A 357 23.28 -10.25 -6.78
CA PRO A 357 23.15 -11.53 -6.13
C PRO A 357 24.43 -12.36 -6.33
N GLU A 358 25.05 -12.81 -5.23
CA GLU A 358 26.19 -13.71 -5.32
C GLU A 358 25.75 -14.98 -6.05
N VAL A 359 26.27 -15.13 -7.27
CA VAL A 359 26.31 -16.42 -7.93
C VAL A 359 27.50 -17.13 -7.29
N TYR A 360 27.30 -18.27 -6.64
CA TYR A 360 28.41 -19.14 -6.23
C TYR A 360 29.51 -19.14 -7.32
N GLY A 361 30.64 -18.50 -7.05
CA GLY A 361 31.87 -18.58 -7.86
C GLY A 361 32.22 -17.45 -8.83
N VAL A 362 31.61 -16.26 -8.83
CA VAL A 362 32.20 -15.09 -9.55
C VAL A 362 31.97 -13.80 -8.75
N ASP A 363 33.02 -13.34 -8.05
CA ASP A 363 33.13 -11.96 -7.63
C ASP A 363 33.16 -11.06 -8.87
N ILE A 364 32.17 -10.20 -9.03
CA ILE A 364 32.34 -9.01 -9.87
C ILE A 364 32.88 -7.95 -8.92
N ALA A 365 34.20 -7.80 -8.94
CA ALA A 365 34.90 -6.82 -8.12
C ALA A 365 34.39 -5.39 -8.39
N SER A 366 34.35 -4.63 -7.30
CA SER A 366 34.05 -3.20 -7.16
C SER A 366 34.68 -2.28 -8.20
#